data_AF-A0A2P5EQ31-F1
#
_entry.id   AF-A0A2P5EQ31-F1
#
_cell.length_a   1.000
_cell.length_b   1.000
_cell.length_c   1.000
_cell.angle_alpha   90.00
_cell.angle_beta   90.00
_cell.angle_gamma   90.00
#
_symmetry.space_group_name_H-M   'P 1'
#
loop_
_entity.id
_entity.type
_entity.pdbx_description
1 polymer ?
#
loop_
_entity_poly.entity_id
_entity_poly.type
_entity_poly.pdbx_seq_one_letter_code
_entity_poly.pdbx_strand_id
1 'polypeptide(L)'
;MWKIKYGTGAEDPYLFSTNNFLGRQIFEFDPNAGTPEERAQVEEARQNFYRNRYKVKSCSDHIWRLQMLRENKFKQTIPQVTVEDGEKITYENADIAMRRSINFWSALQSPHGHWPAENAGVMFYIPPLVFCMYISGHLDQVFNEHHKREMLWYMYCHQNEDGGWGLHIEGPSMMMCTVLNYLAMRILGEGPDGGLDNACARARKWILDNGGATGSGSWGKTWMAILGVYEWDGCNPMPPEFWFYPSVVPLHPCNN
;
A
#
# COMPACT_ATOMS: atom_id res chain seq x y z
N MET A 1 9.77 11.70 11.37
CA MET A 1 10.17 10.58 10.49
C MET A 1 9.39 9.35 10.92
N TRP A 2 8.97 8.51 9.97
CA TRP A 2 8.33 7.23 10.28
C TRP A 2 9.35 6.24 10.83
N LYS A 3 9.04 5.58 11.94
CA LYS A 3 9.88 4.58 12.62
C LYS A 3 9.12 3.27 12.75
N ILE A 4 9.83 2.16 12.63
CA ILE A 4 9.27 0.83 12.87
C ILE A 4 9.07 0.66 14.37
N LYS A 5 7.89 0.19 14.77
CA LYS A 5 7.56 -0.21 16.13
C LYS A 5 7.10 -1.65 16.12
N TYR A 6 7.77 -2.47 16.91
CA TYR A 6 7.43 -3.88 17.06
C TYR A 6 6.35 -4.05 18.13
N GLY A 7 5.48 -5.05 17.93
CA GLY A 7 4.45 -5.39 18.91
C GLY A 7 5.08 -5.78 20.24
N THR A 8 4.84 -4.99 21.28
CA THR A 8 5.14 -5.37 22.66
C THR A 8 3.87 -5.95 23.26
N GLY A 9 4.00 -6.81 24.29
CA GLY A 9 2.82 -7.26 25.05
C GLY A 9 1.97 -6.05 25.46
N ALA A 10 0.69 -6.07 25.12
CA ALA A 10 -0.22 -4.96 25.37
C ALA A 10 -0.96 -5.19 26.70
N GLU A 11 -0.99 -4.16 27.55
CA GLU A 11 -1.95 -4.02 28.65
C GLU A 11 -3.21 -3.26 28.16
N ASP A 12 -3.60 -3.47 26.90
CA ASP A 12 -4.78 -2.85 26.30
C ASP A 12 -5.90 -3.89 26.22
N PRO A 13 -7.07 -3.67 26.86
CA PRO A 13 -8.19 -4.61 26.83
C PRO A 13 -8.77 -4.84 25.43
N TYR A 14 -8.47 -3.98 24.46
CA TYR A 14 -8.91 -4.10 23.08
C TYR A 14 -7.91 -4.82 22.17
N LEU A 15 -6.72 -5.15 22.67
CA LEU A 15 -5.69 -5.88 21.92
C LEU A 15 -5.59 -7.33 22.42
N PHE A 16 -5.80 -8.29 21.51
CA PHE A 16 -5.68 -9.72 21.79
C PHE A 16 -4.63 -10.37 20.90
N SER A 17 -3.84 -11.28 21.48
CA SER A 17 -2.85 -12.07 20.73
C SER A 17 -2.59 -13.41 21.41
N THR A 18 -2.51 -14.49 20.62
CA THR A 18 -2.16 -15.84 21.11
C THR A 18 -0.65 -16.04 21.29
N ASN A 19 0.18 -15.19 20.68
CA ASN A 19 1.65 -15.27 20.72
C ASN A 19 2.32 -13.98 21.23
N ASN A 20 1.63 -13.20 22.08
CA ASN A 20 2.15 -11.94 22.65
C ASN A 20 2.65 -10.92 21.61
N PHE A 21 1.92 -10.78 20.49
CA PHE A 21 2.20 -9.86 19.38
C PHE A 21 3.53 -10.10 18.65
N LEU A 22 4.17 -11.26 18.85
CA LEU A 22 5.33 -11.67 18.06
C LEU A 22 4.97 -11.71 16.57
N GLY A 23 5.87 -11.17 15.74
CA GLY A 23 5.65 -10.99 14.30
C GLY A 23 4.84 -9.75 13.91
N ARG A 24 4.31 -8.97 14.87
CA ARG A 24 3.58 -7.72 14.58
C ARG A 24 4.52 -6.53 14.53
N GLN A 25 4.26 -5.62 13.59
CA GLN A 25 4.91 -4.32 13.51
C GLN A 25 4.03 -3.29 12.84
N ILE A 26 4.28 -2.03 13.16
CA ILE A 26 3.67 -0.86 12.53
C ILE A 26 4.73 0.21 12.23
N PHE A 27 4.35 1.19 11.42
CA PHE A 27 5.09 2.46 11.33
C PHE A 27 4.42 3.50 12.22
N GLU A 28 5.20 4.15 13.09
CA GLU A 28 4.77 5.25 13.95
C GLU A 28 5.52 6.51 13.54
N PHE A 29 4.81 7.63 13.38
CA PHE A 29 5.45 8.89 13.04
C PHE A 29 5.97 9.59 14.29
N ASP A 30 7.27 9.89 14.32
CA ASP A 30 7.90 10.69 15.38
C ASP A 30 8.53 11.96 14.78
N PRO A 31 8.06 13.19 15.14
CA PRO A 31 8.61 14.43 14.60
C PRO A 31 10.07 14.69 15.02
N ASN A 32 10.53 14.07 16.09
CA ASN A 32 11.88 14.22 16.65
C ASN A 32 12.82 13.09 16.21
N ALA A 33 12.31 12.00 15.63
CA ALA A 33 13.12 10.89 15.16
C ALA A 33 14.09 11.28 14.03
N GLY A 34 15.32 10.78 14.16
CA GLY A 34 16.39 10.82 13.17
C GLY A 34 17.10 12.16 13.02
N THR A 35 18.37 12.12 12.62
CA THR A 35 19.19 13.31 12.34
C THR A 35 18.74 14.02 11.05
N PRO A 36 19.14 15.28 10.81
CA PRO A 36 18.84 15.97 9.55
C PRO A 36 19.28 15.17 8.31
N GLU A 37 20.44 14.53 8.36
CA GLU A 37 20.99 13.71 7.28
C GLU A 37 20.12 12.46 7.04
N GLU A 38 19.67 11.81 8.12
CA GLU A 38 18.81 10.63 8.02
C GLU A 38 17.44 10.97 7.41
N ARG A 39 16.86 12.11 7.80
CA ARG A 39 15.61 12.62 7.24
C ARG A 39 15.78 12.98 5.76
N ALA A 40 16.91 13.59 5.40
CA ALA A 40 17.23 13.91 4.02
C ALA A 40 17.36 12.65 3.15
N GLN A 41 18.00 11.59 3.65
CA GLN A 41 18.08 10.29 2.94
C GLN A 41 16.70 9.67 2.69
N VAL A 42 15.79 9.74 3.67
CA VAL A 42 14.42 9.23 3.50
C VAL A 42 13.65 10.05 2.46
N GLU A 43 13.81 11.36 2.45
CA GLU A 43 13.17 12.22 1.45
C GLU A 43 13.77 11.99 0.05
N GLU A 44 15.09 11.84 -0.06
CA GLU A 44 15.75 11.48 -1.31
C GLU A 44 15.22 10.15 -1.86
N ALA A 45 15.07 9.12 -1.00
CA ALA A 45 14.48 7.84 -1.35
C ALA A 45 13.04 7.99 -1.89
N ARG A 46 12.19 8.81 -1.24
CA ARG A 46 10.83 9.11 -1.72
C ARG A 46 10.85 9.73 -3.10
N GLN A 47 11.63 10.80 -3.27
CA GLN A 47 11.69 11.53 -4.53
C GLN A 47 12.27 10.66 -5.65
N ASN A 48 13.25 9.81 -5.32
CA ASN A 48 13.81 8.85 -6.28
C ASN A 48 12.76 7.82 -6.73
N PHE A 49 11.96 7.28 -5.81
CA PHE A 49 10.86 6.40 -6.17
C PHE A 49 9.85 7.12 -7.08
N TYR A 50 9.40 8.32 -6.71
CA TYR A 50 8.44 9.07 -7.52
C TYR A 50 8.95 9.35 -8.95
N ARG A 51 10.23 9.72 -9.12
CA ARG A 51 10.85 9.92 -10.44
C ARG A 51 10.92 8.64 -11.29
N ASN A 52 11.03 7.48 -10.65
CA ASN A 52 11.21 6.19 -11.33
C ASN A 52 9.96 5.30 -11.30
N ARG A 53 8.84 5.80 -10.78
CA ARG A 53 7.61 5.03 -10.52
C ARG A 53 7.02 4.33 -11.74
N TYR A 54 7.30 4.81 -12.96
CA TYR A 54 6.84 4.15 -14.19
C TYR A 54 7.77 3.02 -14.66
N LYS A 55 9.00 2.98 -14.15
CA LYS A 55 9.99 1.93 -14.45
C LYS A 55 9.99 0.83 -13.39
N VAL A 56 9.80 1.21 -12.13
CA VAL A 56 9.76 0.30 -10.98
C VAL A 56 8.51 0.62 -10.17
N LYS A 57 7.57 -0.32 -10.16
CA LYS A 57 6.23 -0.12 -9.59
C LYS A 57 6.17 -0.31 -8.07
N SER A 58 6.99 -1.21 -7.52
CA SER A 58 7.07 -1.46 -6.08
C SER A 58 8.13 -0.60 -5.39
N CYS A 59 7.92 -0.25 -4.12
CA CYS A 59 8.88 0.59 -3.39
C CYS A 59 10.11 -0.19 -2.90
N SER A 60 10.10 -1.52 -3.08
CA SER A 60 11.19 -2.43 -2.70
C SER A 60 11.57 -2.33 -1.22
N ASP A 61 10.60 -1.99 -0.36
CA ASP A 61 10.78 -1.76 1.08
C ASP A 61 11.97 -0.85 1.42
N HIS A 62 12.28 0.12 0.55
CA HIS A 62 13.59 0.78 0.58
C HIS A 62 13.81 1.57 1.88
N ILE A 63 12.79 2.31 2.34
CA ILE A 63 12.85 3.06 3.60
C ILE A 63 12.99 2.12 4.80
N TRP A 64 12.28 0.99 4.79
CA TRP A 64 12.40 -0.04 5.84
C TRP A 64 13.83 -0.61 5.88
N ARG A 65 14.39 -1.01 4.72
CA ARG A 65 15.77 -1.52 4.62
C ARG A 65 16.78 -0.51 5.12
N LEU A 66 16.64 0.77 4.77
CA LEU A 66 17.53 1.85 5.25
C LEU A 66 17.56 1.90 6.78
N GLN A 67 16.40 1.78 7.44
CA GLN A 67 16.33 1.80 8.91
C GLN A 67 16.94 0.54 9.53
N MET A 68 16.56 -0.65 9.06
CA MET A 68 17.04 -1.92 9.61
C MET A 68 18.55 -2.08 9.49
N LEU A 69 19.10 -1.79 8.31
CA LEU A 69 20.55 -1.91 8.08
C LEU A 69 21.33 -0.93 8.96
N ARG A 70 20.78 0.27 9.20
CA ARG A 70 21.41 1.27 10.06
C ARG A 70 21.37 0.86 11.53
N GLU A 71 20.22 0.41 12.01
CA GLU A 71 20.05 -0.08 13.40
C GLU A 71 21.00 -1.25 13.68
N ASN A 72 21.15 -2.15 12.72
CA ASN A 72 22.08 -3.28 12.80
C ASN A 72 23.54 -2.91 12.49
N LYS A 73 23.86 -1.63 12.27
CA LYS A 73 25.19 -1.12 11.90
C LYS A 73 25.82 -1.92 10.75
N PHE A 74 24.98 -2.39 9.84
CA PHE A 74 25.37 -3.33 8.81
C PHE A 74 26.29 -2.67 7.78
N LYS A 75 27.35 -3.39 7.41
CA LYS A 75 28.22 -3.05 6.29
C LYS A 75 28.41 -4.30 5.45
N GLN A 76 28.06 -4.22 4.18
CA GLN A 76 28.28 -5.32 3.26
C GLN A 76 29.77 -5.43 2.92
N THR A 77 30.43 -6.45 3.43
CA THR A 77 31.88 -6.70 3.23
C THR A 77 32.18 -7.64 2.08
N ILE A 78 31.20 -8.45 1.65
CA ILE A 78 31.37 -9.40 0.55
C ILE A 78 31.13 -8.66 -0.76
N PRO A 79 32.08 -8.61 -1.72
CA PRO A 79 31.92 -7.85 -2.97
C PRO A 79 30.75 -8.38 -3.82
N GLN A 80 30.16 -7.49 -4.62
CA GLN A 80 29.15 -7.90 -5.60
C GLN A 80 29.84 -8.59 -6.78
N VAL A 81 29.29 -9.72 -7.20
CA VAL A 81 29.67 -10.39 -8.45
C VAL A 81 28.72 -9.91 -9.55
N THR A 82 29.27 -9.57 -10.70
CA THR A 82 28.54 -9.28 -11.93
C THR A 82 28.95 -10.34 -12.95
N VAL A 83 27.98 -10.92 -13.64
CA VAL A 83 28.19 -11.86 -14.74
C VAL A 83 27.50 -11.26 -15.95
N GLU A 84 28.24 -11.05 -17.04
CA GLU A 84 27.67 -10.46 -18.26
C GLU A 84 26.83 -11.48 -19.04
N ASP A 85 25.96 -10.99 -19.92
CA ASP A 85 25.12 -11.85 -20.75
C ASP A 85 26.00 -12.71 -21.68
N GLY A 86 25.79 -14.03 -21.65
CA GLY A 86 26.62 -15.01 -22.36
C GLY A 86 27.85 -15.53 -21.61
N GLU A 87 28.20 -14.98 -20.44
CA GLU A 87 29.26 -15.54 -19.60
C GLU A 87 28.78 -16.77 -18.80
N LYS A 88 29.70 -17.71 -18.55
CA LYS A 88 29.39 -18.90 -17.76
C LYS A 88 29.41 -18.57 -16.27
N ILE A 89 28.28 -18.81 -15.59
CA ILE A 89 28.20 -18.74 -14.12
C ILE A 89 29.08 -19.84 -13.51
N THR A 90 30.12 -19.45 -12.78
CA THR A 90 31.00 -20.36 -12.05
C THR A 90 30.43 -20.67 -10.65
N TYR A 91 30.90 -21.76 -10.05
CA TYR A 91 30.55 -22.09 -8.66
C TYR A 91 30.98 -20.98 -7.69
N GLU A 92 32.16 -20.40 -7.90
CA GLU A 92 32.68 -19.31 -7.08
C GLU A 92 31.78 -18.06 -7.15
N ASN A 93 31.33 -17.69 -8.36
CA ASN A 93 30.39 -16.59 -8.55
C ASN A 93 29.08 -16.83 -7.78
N ALA A 94 28.55 -18.05 -7.85
CA ALA A 94 27.33 -18.44 -7.13
C ALA A 94 27.53 -18.45 -5.61
N ASP A 95 28.64 -18.99 -5.10
CA ASP A 95 28.94 -19.04 -3.65
C ASP A 95 29.10 -17.63 -3.07
N ILE A 96 29.81 -16.73 -3.75
CA ILE A 96 29.94 -15.33 -3.32
C ILE A 96 28.59 -14.62 -3.32
N ALA A 97 27.79 -14.77 -4.39
CA ALA A 97 26.46 -14.17 -4.47
C ALA A 97 25.52 -14.69 -3.37
N MET A 98 25.56 -15.99 -3.10
CA MET A 98 24.78 -16.63 -2.02
C MET A 98 25.20 -16.09 -0.65
N ARG A 99 26.50 -16.09 -0.32
CA ARG A 99 27.00 -15.58 0.96
C ARG A 99 26.68 -14.10 1.15
N ARG A 100 26.85 -13.29 0.09
CA ARG A 100 26.48 -11.86 0.10
C ARG A 100 25.00 -11.68 0.41
N SER A 101 24.15 -12.49 -0.19
CA SER A 101 22.70 -12.47 0.01
C SER A 101 22.29 -12.91 1.41
N ILE A 102 22.84 -14.01 1.91
CA ILE A 102 22.61 -14.48 3.29
C ILE A 102 23.03 -13.41 4.29
N ASN A 103 24.24 -12.85 4.15
CA ASN A 103 24.75 -11.79 5.03
C ASN A 103 23.80 -10.58 5.05
N PHE A 104 23.30 -10.16 3.89
CA PHE A 104 22.36 -9.06 3.76
C PHE A 104 20.99 -9.36 4.40
N TRP A 105 20.39 -10.50 4.08
CA TRP A 105 19.07 -10.87 4.59
C TRP A 105 19.08 -11.18 6.09
N SER A 106 20.16 -11.75 6.63
CA SER A 106 20.34 -11.91 8.08
C SER A 106 20.30 -10.56 8.81
N ALA A 107 20.89 -9.51 8.23
CA ALA A 107 20.86 -8.17 8.79
C ALA A 107 19.50 -7.45 8.63
N LEU A 108 18.55 -8.03 7.91
CA LEU A 108 17.20 -7.51 7.75
C LEU A 108 16.16 -8.27 8.58
N GLN A 109 16.54 -9.34 9.28
CA GLN A 109 15.65 -10.06 10.17
C GLN A 109 15.20 -9.14 11.31
N SER A 110 13.90 -9.11 11.59
CA SER A 110 13.37 -8.35 12.72
C SER A 110 13.80 -8.96 14.06
N PRO A 111 13.71 -8.21 15.18
CA PRO A 111 13.90 -8.76 16.51
C PRO A 111 12.92 -9.90 16.87
N HIS A 112 11.79 -10.01 16.18
CA HIS A 112 10.82 -11.10 16.34
C HIS A 112 11.12 -12.30 15.42
N GLY A 113 12.18 -12.25 14.62
CA GLY A 113 12.61 -13.34 13.74
C GLY A 113 11.95 -13.38 12.36
N HIS A 114 11.01 -12.47 12.06
CA HIS A 114 10.34 -12.38 10.74
C HIS A 114 11.04 -11.41 9.79
N TRP A 115 10.72 -11.51 8.50
CA TRP A 115 11.09 -10.54 7.46
C TRP A 115 9.86 -9.78 6.99
N PRO A 116 9.73 -8.50 7.37
CA PRO A 116 8.73 -7.62 6.81
C PRO A 116 8.91 -7.47 5.31
N ALA A 117 7.79 -7.44 4.61
CA ALA A 117 7.75 -7.13 3.19
C ALA A 117 6.51 -6.31 2.90
N GLU A 118 6.66 -5.37 1.98
CA GLU A 118 5.54 -4.68 1.35
C GLU A 118 4.66 -5.73 0.65
N ASN A 119 3.39 -5.79 1.04
CA ASN A 119 2.36 -6.52 0.31
C ASN A 119 1.54 -5.53 -0.53
N ALA A 120 2.21 -4.86 -1.45
CA ALA A 120 1.58 -3.98 -2.42
C ALA A 120 0.94 -4.79 -3.55
N GLY A 121 0.15 -4.09 -4.35
CA GLY A 121 -0.54 -4.69 -5.48
C GLY A 121 -1.83 -3.95 -5.67
N VAL A 122 -2.81 -4.27 -4.83
CA VAL A 122 -4.20 -3.83 -5.01
C VAL A 122 -4.40 -2.33 -4.79
N MET A 123 -5.01 -1.64 -5.77
CA MET A 123 -5.28 -0.19 -5.72
C MET A 123 -6.67 0.16 -5.17
N PHE A 124 -7.34 -0.76 -4.47
CA PHE A 124 -8.66 -0.54 -3.88
C PHE A 124 -8.75 -0.95 -2.40
N TYR A 125 -7.63 -0.97 -1.66
CA TYR A 125 -7.65 -1.16 -0.19
C TYR A 125 -7.67 0.16 0.59
N ILE A 126 -6.83 1.14 0.20
CA ILE A 126 -6.81 2.45 0.85
C ILE A 126 -8.15 3.19 0.68
N PRO A 127 -8.78 3.25 -0.52
CA PRO A 127 -10.02 4.00 -0.66
C PRO A 127 -11.16 3.51 0.24
N PRO A 128 -11.52 2.22 0.30
CA PRO A 128 -12.52 1.74 1.26
C PRO A 128 -12.18 2.03 2.72
N LEU A 129 -10.92 1.91 3.12
CA LEU A 129 -10.50 2.25 4.48
C LEU A 129 -10.75 3.73 4.79
N VAL A 130 -10.39 4.62 3.88
CA VAL A 130 -10.68 6.07 3.98
C VAL A 130 -12.19 6.31 4.06
N PHE A 131 -12.99 5.62 3.25
CA PHE A 131 -14.45 5.78 3.25
C PHE A 131 -15.06 5.33 4.57
N CYS A 132 -14.67 4.17 5.10
CA CYS A 132 -15.15 3.67 6.39
C CYS A 132 -14.84 4.66 7.53
N MET A 133 -13.61 5.20 7.58
CA MET A 133 -13.23 6.16 8.62
C MET A 133 -13.93 7.51 8.43
N TYR A 134 -14.16 7.93 7.20
CA TYR A 134 -14.94 9.14 6.90
C TYR A 134 -16.41 9.00 7.32
N ILE A 135 -17.10 7.94 6.88
CA ILE A 135 -18.52 7.71 7.13
C ILE A 135 -18.78 7.50 8.62
N SER A 136 -17.87 6.84 9.33
CA SER A 136 -17.98 6.64 10.78
C SER A 136 -17.62 7.89 11.60
N GLY A 137 -17.07 8.95 11.00
CA GLY A 137 -16.63 10.16 11.70
C GLY A 137 -15.28 10.03 12.44
N HIS A 138 -14.50 8.98 12.17
CA HIS A 138 -13.22 8.69 12.84
C HIS A 138 -11.99 9.04 12.00
N LEU A 139 -12.15 9.63 10.81
CA LEU A 139 -11.05 9.92 9.88
C LEU A 139 -9.87 10.64 10.55
N ASP A 140 -10.13 11.75 11.25
CA ASP A 140 -9.10 12.57 11.90
C ASP A 140 -8.58 11.96 13.21
N GLN A 141 -9.35 11.04 13.80
CA GLN A 141 -8.93 10.31 15.02
C GLN A 141 -7.93 9.20 14.68
N VAL A 142 -8.17 8.50 13.57
CA VAL A 142 -7.33 7.37 13.13
C VAL A 142 -6.16 7.84 12.26
N PHE A 143 -6.38 8.82 11.39
CA PHE A 143 -5.36 9.31 10.46
C PHE A 143 -5.03 10.78 10.74
N ASN A 144 -3.90 11.00 11.40
CA ASN A 144 -3.31 12.34 11.47
C ASN A 144 -2.81 12.82 10.09
N GLU A 145 -2.39 14.07 10.01
CA GLU A 145 -1.90 14.71 8.78
C GLU A 145 -0.75 13.96 8.11
N HIS A 146 0.11 13.30 8.88
CA HIS A 146 1.19 12.49 8.31
C HIS A 146 0.65 11.24 7.62
N HIS A 147 -0.31 10.53 8.22
CA HIS A 147 -0.97 9.38 7.57
C HIS A 147 -1.65 9.80 6.27
N LYS A 148 -2.45 10.88 6.30
CA LYS A 148 -3.14 11.40 5.11
C LYS A 148 -2.16 11.74 4.00
N ARG A 149 -1.05 12.41 4.34
CA ARG A 149 0.02 12.73 3.40
C ARG A 149 0.66 11.49 2.77
N GLU A 150 0.89 10.42 3.54
CA GLU A 150 1.44 9.17 2.99
C GLU A 150 0.43 8.41 2.12
N MET A 151 -0.86 8.43 2.49
CA MET A 151 -1.93 7.85 1.65
C MET A 151 -2.04 8.57 0.30
N LEU A 152 -2.06 9.91 0.33
CA LEU A 152 -2.05 10.72 -0.89
C LEU A 152 -0.79 10.46 -1.72
N TRP A 153 0.38 10.41 -1.08
CA TRP A 153 1.63 10.08 -1.75
C TRP A 153 1.59 8.73 -2.45
N TYR A 154 1.05 7.70 -1.80
CA TYR A 154 0.87 6.39 -2.41
C TYR A 154 -0.01 6.45 -3.65
N MET A 155 -1.12 7.19 -3.61
CA MET A 155 -1.99 7.39 -4.78
C MET A 155 -1.26 8.10 -5.91
N TYR A 156 -0.47 9.14 -5.61
CA TYR A 156 0.33 9.86 -6.61
C TYR A 156 1.41 9.00 -7.25
N CYS A 157 2.05 8.14 -6.47
CA CYS A 157 3.08 7.24 -6.99
C CYS A 157 2.52 6.20 -7.97
N HIS A 158 1.24 5.87 -7.85
CA HIS A 158 0.63 4.79 -8.63
C HIS A 158 -0.42 5.28 -9.63
N GLN A 159 -0.58 6.60 -9.80
CA GLN A 159 -1.38 7.14 -10.90
C GLN A 159 -0.66 6.88 -12.22
N ASN A 160 -1.34 6.23 -13.15
CA ASN A 160 -0.84 6.00 -14.50
C ASN A 160 -0.72 7.32 -15.27
N GLU A 161 0.07 7.33 -16.34
CA GLU A 161 0.31 8.53 -17.15
C GLU A 161 -0.98 9.09 -17.78
N ASP A 162 -1.98 8.23 -18.01
CA ASP A 162 -3.30 8.61 -18.51
C ASP A 162 -4.20 9.27 -17.45
N GLY A 163 -3.78 9.31 -16.18
CA GLY A 163 -4.52 9.89 -15.07
C GLY A 163 -5.38 8.89 -14.28
N GLY A 164 -5.43 7.63 -14.68
CA GLY A 164 -6.20 6.59 -14.00
C GLY A 164 -5.39 5.71 -13.04
N TRP A 165 -6.06 4.72 -12.46
CA TRP A 165 -5.47 3.66 -11.64
C TRP A 165 -5.98 2.29 -12.08
N GLY A 166 -5.09 1.30 -12.10
CA GLY A 166 -5.45 -0.08 -12.43
C GLY A 166 -5.97 -0.88 -11.26
N LEU A 167 -6.29 -2.16 -11.50
CA LEU A 167 -6.67 -3.10 -10.44
C LEU A 167 -5.53 -3.27 -9.41
N HIS A 168 -4.31 -3.23 -9.91
CA HIS A 168 -3.08 -3.25 -9.14
C HIS A 168 -2.07 -2.22 -9.64
N ILE A 169 -0.98 -2.00 -8.90
CA ILE A 169 0.06 -0.99 -9.16
C ILE A 169 0.70 -1.07 -10.55
N GLU A 170 0.70 -2.26 -11.18
CA GLU A 170 1.24 -2.49 -12.53
C GLU A 170 0.15 -2.52 -13.62
N GLY A 171 -1.11 -2.50 -13.22
CA GLY A 171 -2.23 -2.70 -14.12
C GLY A 171 -2.60 -1.44 -14.91
N PRO A 172 -3.18 -1.60 -16.12
CA PRO A 172 -3.74 -0.49 -16.87
C PRO A 172 -4.92 0.12 -16.10
N SER A 173 -5.18 1.40 -16.35
CA SER A 173 -6.25 2.14 -15.69
C SER A 173 -7.63 1.50 -15.90
N MET A 174 -8.44 1.46 -14.85
CA MET A 174 -9.80 0.93 -14.87
C MET A 174 -10.77 1.82 -14.08
N MET A 175 -12.06 1.76 -14.44
CA MET A 175 -13.08 2.66 -13.89
C MET A 175 -13.21 2.58 -12.37
N MET A 176 -13.35 1.37 -11.82
CA MET A 176 -13.52 1.18 -10.38
C MET A 176 -12.38 1.81 -9.59
N CYS A 177 -11.14 1.42 -9.84
CA CYS A 177 -10.00 1.91 -9.08
C CYS A 177 -9.77 3.40 -9.28
N THR A 178 -9.99 3.93 -10.50
CA THR A 178 -9.83 5.36 -10.76
C THR A 178 -10.84 6.21 -9.98
N VAL A 179 -12.12 5.81 -9.99
CA VAL A 179 -13.17 6.50 -9.23
C VAL A 179 -12.91 6.42 -7.73
N LEU A 180 -12.56 5.23 -7.22
CA LEU A 180 -12.32 5.05 -5.78
C LEU A 180 -11.11 5.87 -5.30
N ASN A 181 -9.99 5.86 -6.02
CA ASN A 181 -8.82 6.69 -5.67
C ASN A 181 -9.11 8.19 -5.80
N TYR A 182 -9.86 8.62 -6.83
CA TYR A 182 -10.31 10.01 -6.94
C TYR A 182 -11.12 10.43 -5.71
N LEU A 183 -12.17 9.67 -5.35
CA LEU A 183 -13.00 9.96 -4.18
C LEU A 183 -12.18 9.97 -2.87
N ALA A 184 -11.23 9.05 -2.72
CA ALA A 184 -10.38 9.00 -1.54
C ALA A 184 -9.47 10.22 -1.43
N MET A 185 -8.85 10.68 -2.52
CA MET A 185 -8.09 11.93 -2.51
C MET A 185 -8.96 13.14 -2.12
N ARG A 186 -10.20 13.19 -2.63
CA ARG A 186 -11.16 14.26 -2.30
C ARG A 186 -11.52 14.27 -0.82
N ILE A 187 -11.73 13.10 -0.21
CA ILE A 187 -11.98 12.96 1.24
C ILE A 187 -10.75 13.32 2.07
N LEU A 188 -9.55 12.96 1.60
CA LEU A 188 -8.29 13.28 2.25
C LEU A 188 -7.88 14.76 2.15
N GLY A 189 -8.70 15.60 1.49
CA GLY A 189 -8.57 17.06 1.49
C GLY A 189 -8.11 17.68 0.18
N GLU A 190 -7.75 16.88 -0.84
CA GLU A 190 -7.37 17.42 -2.14
C GLU A 190 -8.57 18.01 -2.87
N GLY A 191 -8.41 19.18 -3.48
CA GLY A 191 -9.42 19.84 -4.32
C GLY A 191 -9.79 19.06 -5.59
N PRO A 192 -10.86 19.44 -6.32
CA PRO A 192 -11.18 18.80 -7.60
C PRO A 192 -10.04 19.00 -8.62
N ASP A 193 -9.33 20.12 -8.54
CA ASP A 193 -8.14 20.41 -9.35
C ASP A 193 -6.85 20.28 -8.51
N GLY A 194 -6.93 19.58 -7.38
CA GLY A 194 -5.82 19.39 -6.44
C GLY A 194 -5.00 18.12 -6.72
N GLY A 195 -4.10 17.84 -5.79
CA GLY A 195 -3.15 16.75 -5.82
C GLY A 195 -1.86 17.10 -6.55
N LEU A 196 -0.82 16.30 -6.28
CA LEU A 196 0.45 16.42 -6.97
C LEU A 196 0.25 16.25 -8.47
N ASP A 197 0.72 17.22 -9.26
CA ASP A 197 0.60 17.21 -10.72
C ASP A 197 -0.87 17.12 -11.21
N ASN A 198 -1.77 17.85 -10.52
CA ASN A 198 -3.21 17.91 -10.80
C ASN A 198 -3.87 16.52 -10.83
N ALA A 199 -3.42 15.61 -9.95
CA ALA A 199 -3.86 14.22 -9.92
C ALA A 199 -5.39 14.08 -9.95
N CYS A 200 -6.14 14.91 -9.19
CA CYS A 200 -7.59 14.87 -9.17
C CYS A 200 -8.23 15.30 -10.49
N ALA A 201 -7.70 16.33 -11.15
CA ALA A 201 -8.22 16.79 -12.44
C ALA A 201 -8.01 15.74 -13.54
N ARG A 202 -6.82 15.11 -13.57
CA ARG A 202 -6.52 14.04 -14.52
C ARG A 202 -7.39 12.81 -14.31
N ALA A 203 -7.58 12.42 -13.05
CA ALA A 203 -8.48 11.32 -12.68
C ALA A 203 -9.91 11.60 -13.16
N ARG A 204 -10.43 12.80 -12.86
CA ARG A 204 -11.76 13.22 -13.30
C ARG A 204 -11.89 13.21 -14.82
N LYS A 205 -10.88 13.73 -15.54
CA LYS A 205 -10.85 13.69 -17.00
C LYS A 205 -10.90 12.25 -17.52
N TRP A 206 -10.03 11.38 -17.01
CA TRP A 206 -10.01 9.97 -17.38
C TRP A 206 -11.37 9.29 -17.13
N ILE A 207 -12.00 9.54 -15.97
CA ILE A 207 -13.33 9.01 -15.64
C ILE A 207 -14.37 9.44 -16.67
N LEU A 208 -14.43 10.74 -17.00
CA LEU A 208 -15.42 11.29 -17.92
C LEU A 208 -15.20 10.78 -19.35
N ASP A 209 -13.96 10.73 -19.81
CA ASP A 209 -13.62 10.26 -21.16
C ASP A 209 -13.90 8.76 -21.34
N ASN A 210 -13.94 7.98 -20.26
CA ASN A 210 -14.17 6.52 -20.28
C ASN A 210 -15.60 6.11 -19.87
N GLY A 211 -16.59 7.01 -20.02
CA GLY A 211 -18.01 6.71 -19.83
C GLY A 211 -18.56 6.99 -18.43
N GLY A 212 -17.74 7.54 -17.53
CA GLY A 212 -18.17 7.99 -16.21
C GLY A 212 -18.29 6.87 -15.17
N ALA A 213 -18.52 7.28 -13.92
CA ALA A 213 -18.53 6.39 -12.76
C ALA A 213 -19.61 5.29 -12.81
N THR A 214 -20.67 5.48 -13.61
CA THR A 214 -21.73 4.47 -13.80
C THR A 214 -21.23 3.19 -14.48
N GLY A 215 -20.12 3.27 -15.24
CA GLY A 215 -19.42 2.14 -15.85
C GLY A 215 -18.52 1.35 -14.88
N SER A 216 -18.51 1.71 -13.59
CA SER A 216 -17.73 0.99 -12.57
C SER A 216 -18.24 -0.45 -12.36
N GLY A 217 -17.34 -1.35 -11.95
CA GLY A 217 -17.70 -2.72 -11.56
C GLY A 217 -18.57 -2.75 -10.29
N SER A 218 -19.17 -3.89 -9.99
CA SER A 218 -20.13 -4.06 -8.87
C SER A 218 -19.61 -3.53 -7.54
N TRP A 219 -18.38 -3.90 -7.17
CA TRP A 219 -17.73 -3.44 -5.93
C TRP A 219 -17.56 -1.92 -5.88
N GLY A 220 -17.21 -1.29 -7.01
CA GLY A 220 -17.09 0.16 -7.08
C GLY A 220 -18.45 0.85 -6.89
N LYS A 221 -19.50 0.32 -7.52
CA LYS A 221 -20.87 0.82 -7.34
C LYS A 221 -21.32 0.69 -5.88
N THR A 222 -21.09 -0.46 -5.25
CA THR A 222 -21.40 -0.67 -3.83
C THR A 222 -20.68 0.34 -2.94
N TRP A 223 -19.37 0.56 -3.11
CA TRP A 223 -18.64 1.55 -2.31
C TRP A 223 -19.12 2.99 -2.54
N MET A 224 -19.47 3.36 -3.77
CA MET A 224 -20.07 4.66 -4.04
C MET A 224 -21.47 4.81 -3.42
N ALA A 225 -22.26 3.74 -3.38
CA ALA A 225 -23.57 3.73 -2.75
C ALA A 225 -23.47 3.82 -1.22
N ILE A 226 -22.51 3.11 -0.61
CA ILE A 226 -22.15 3.25 0.81
C ILE A 226 -21.76 4.70 1.15
N LEU A 227 -21.01 5.35 0.26
CA LEU A 227 -20.61 6.76 0.42
C LEU A 227 -21.76 7.76 0.14
N GLY A 228 -22.89 7.31 -0.42
CA GLY A 228 -24.03 8.16 -0.74
C GLY A 228 -23.89 8.97 -2.03
N VAL A 229 -22.98 8.58 -2.93
CA VAL A 229 -22.75 9.26 -4.24
C VAL A 229 -23.20 8.42 -5.44
N TYR A 230 -23.90 7.31 -5.18
CA TYR A 230 -24.50 6.42 -6.17
C TYR A 230 -25.77 5.79 -5.59
N GLU A 231 -26.81 5.61 -6.40
CA GLU A 231 -28.06 5.02 -5.93
C GLU A 231 -27.93 3.51 -5.68
N TRP A 232 -28.47 3.02 -4.56
CA TRP A 232 -28.45 1.59 -4.24
C TRP A 232 -29.14 0.73 -5.30
N ASP A 233 -30.18 1.26 -5.94
CA ASP A 233 -30.90 0.59 -7.04
C ASP A 233 -30.03 0.30 -8.27
N GLY A 234 -28.88 0.98 -8.41
CA GLY A 234 -27.91 0.70 -9.47
C GLY A 234 -26.93 -0.44 -9.16
N CYS A 235 -27.00 -1.02 -7.95
CA CYS A 235 -26.17 -2.14 -7.51
C CYS A 235 -26.87 -3.48 -7.73
N ASN A 236 -26.10 -4.52 -8.04
CA ASN A 236 -26.64 -5.88 -7.99
C ASN A 236 -26.95 -6.24 -6.52
N PRO A 237 -28.10 -6.84 -6.22
CA PRO A 237 -28.45 -7.22 -4.86
C PRO A 237 -27.49 -8.29 -4.32
N MET A 238 -27.12 -8.16 -3.05
CA MET A 238 -26.40 -9.18 -2.28
C MET A 238 -27.31 -9.68 -1.15
N PRO A 239 -28.29 -10.56 -1.46
CA PRO A 239 -29.33 -10.92 -0.52
C PRO A 239 -28.75 -11.70 0.67
N PRO A 240 -28.92 -11.23 1.91
CA PRO A 240 -28.48 -11.97 3.10
C PRO A 240 -29.24 -13.29 3.27
N GLU A 241 -30.38 -13.46 2.61
CA GLU A 241 -31.24 -14.65 2.71
C GLU A 241 -30.55 -15.94 2.27
N PHE A 242 -29.49 -15.87 1.45
CA PHE A 242 -28.69 -17.03 1.09
C PHE A 242 -28.07 -17.75 2.30
N TRP A 243 -27.82 -17.04 3.40
CA TRP A 243 -27.35 -17.63 4.65
C TRP A 243 -28.40 -18.48 5.37
N PHE A 244 -29.69 -18.37 5.03
CA PHE A 244 -30.75 -19.20 5.59
C PHE A 244 -30.98 -20.51 4.83
N TYR A 245 -30.34 -20.68 3.66
CA TYR A 245 -30.47 -21.94 2.94
C TYR A 245 -29.84 -23.10 3.73
N PRO A 246 -30.40 -24.32 3.63
CA PRO A 246 -29.66 -25.50 4.07
C PRO A 246 -28.32 -25.59 3.33
N SER A 247 -27.27 -26.04 4.00
CA SER A 247 -25.94 -26.19 3.39
C SER A 247 -25.90 -27.12 2.17
N VAL A 248 -26.93 -27.94 1.96
CA VAL A 248 -27.06 -28.79 0.76
C VAL A 248 -27.48 -28.02 -0.51
N VAL A 249 -27.95 -26.78 -0.39
CA VAL A 249 -28.36 -25.96 -1.53
C VAL A 249 -27.12 -25.36 -2.20
N PRO A 250 -26.95 -25.46 -3.54
CA PRO A 250 -25.74 -25.00 -4.23
C PRO A 250 -25.36 -23.52 -4.01
N LEU A 251 -26.36 -22.67 -3.70
CA LEU A 251 -26.17 -21.23 -3.45
C LEU A 251 -25.83 -20.90 -1.99
N HIS A 252 -25.76 -21.89 -1.10
CA HIS A 252 -25.43 -21.64 0.29
C HIS A 252 -23.98 -21.17 0.43
N PRO A 253 -23.68 -20.08 1.18
CA PRO A 253 -22.34 -19.49 1.26
C PRO A 253 -21.22 -20.41 1.76
N CYS A 254 -21.53 -21.50 2.48
CA CYS A 254 -20.52 -22.46 2.93
C CYS A 254 -20.10 -23.47 1.84
N ASN A 255 -20.73 -23.47 0.67
CA ASN A 255 -20.36 -24.35 -0.43
C ASN A 255 -19.32 -23.63 -1.30
N ASN A 256 -18.04 -23.95 -1.06
CA ASN A 256 -16.91 -23.51 -1.88
C ASN A 256 -16.77 -24.38 -3.13
#